data_AF-A0A1Q7F7C4-F1
#
_entry.id   AF-A0A1Q7F7C4-F1
#
_cell.length_a   1.000
_cell.length_b   1.000
_cell.length_c   1.000
_cell.angle_alpha   90.00
_cell.angle_beta   90.00
_cell.angle_gamma   90.00
#
_symmetry.space_group_name_H-M   'P 1'
#
loop_
_entity.id
_entity.type
_entity.pdbx_description
1 polymer ?
#
loop_
_entity_poly.entity_id
_entity_poly.type
_entity_poly.pdbx_seq_one_letter_code
_entity_poly.pdbx_strand_id
1 'polypeptide(L)'
;MVKGKHKTSTDPGRLVIFQGSALFPWLSVLENVKFGLKLAGVPKSEQMQAAIRFIDMVQLSKFADSFIYQLSGGMKQRVAIARALAMNPDILLMDEPFAAVDMQTREMLHNQLLQIHEETKKTILFVTHNLNEALALGTRLIVLSPRQRCGKPTNHRNQEADPERARRGVPIC
;
A
#
# COMPACT_ATOMS: atom_id res chain seq x y z
N MET A 1 4.53 17.23 2.66
CA MET A 1 4.94 17.38 4.07
C MET A 1 4.32 16.26 4.88
N VAL A 2 5.05 15.70 5.84
CA VAL A 2 4.52 14.73 6.81
C VAL A 2 4.77 15.33 8.18
N LYS A 3 3.72 15.57 8.97
CA LYS A 3 3.82 16.27 10.27
C LYS A 3 4.60 17.60 10.18
N GLY A 4 4.33 18.42 9.16
CA GLY A 4 4.98 19.73 9.03
C GLY A 4 6.43 19.73 8.51
N LYS A 5 7.08 18.57 8.32
CA LYS A 5 8.47 18.49 7.86
C LYS A 5 8.58 18.11 6.38
N HIS A 6 9.55 18.72 5.69
CA HIS A 6 9.93 18.39 4.31
C HIS A 6 10.84 17.16 4.34
N LYS A 7 10.25 15.96 4.30
CA LYS A 7 11.02 14.70 4.24
C LYS A 7 11.52 14.47 2.80
N THR A 8 12.84 14.36 2.62
CA THR A 8 13.50 14.00 1.34
C THR A 8 13.05 12.61 0.87
N SER A 9 13.29 12.25 -0.39
CA SER A 9 12.73 11.04 -1.03
C SER A 9 13.08 9.73 -0.31
N THR A 10 14.14 9.70 0.50
CA THR A 10 14.72 8.51 1.15
C THR A 10 14.51 8.42 2.67
N ASP A 11 13.63 9.23 3.26
CA ASP A 11 13.41 9.21 4.71
C ASP A 11 12.85 7.84 5.19
N PRO A 12 13.49 7.19 6.19
CA PRO A 12 13.09 5.86 6.69
C PRO A 12 11.70 5.83 7.34
N GLY A 13 11.07 6.99 7.57
CA GLY A 13 9.67 7.08 7.98
C GLY A 13 8.67 6.71 6.88
N ARG A 14 9.11 6.35 5.67
CA ARG A 14 8.25 5.85 4.59
C ARG A 14 8.57 4.39 4.31
N LEU A 15 7.55 3.57 4.25
CA LEU A 15 7.70 2.16 3.89
C LEU A 15 6.72 1.79 2.79
N VAL A 16 7.22 1.06 1.79
CA VAL A 16 6.46 0.62 0.63
C VAL A 16 6.24 -0.88 0.69
N ILE A 17 5.00 -1.31 0.49
CA ILE A 17 4.61 -2.70 0.25
C ILE A 17 4.22 -2.82 -1.22
N PHE A 18 4.87 -3.73 -1.94
CA PHE A 18 4.55 -4.06 -3.33
C PHE A 18 3.67 -5.31 -3.39
N GLN A 19 3.05 -5.58 -4.54
CA GLN A 19 2.28 -6.81 -4.80
C GLN A 19 3.05 -8.09 -4.44
N GLY A 20 4.38 -8.08 -4.58
CA GLY A 20 5.25 -9.11 -4.06
C GLY A 20 5.49 -8.92 -2.56
N SER A 21 5.13 -9.92 -1.75
CA SER A 21 5.36 -9.90 -0.30
C SER A 21 6.84 -9.70 0.10
N ALA A 22 7.78 -9.90 -0.84
CA ALA A 22 9.23 -9.67 -0.69
C ALA A 22 9.76 -10.23 0.65
N LEU A 23 9.20 -11.36 1.07
CA LEU A 23 9.56 -12.05 2.30
C LEU A 23 10.76 -12.95 2.02
N PHE A 24 11.59 -13.14 3.04
CA PHE A 24 12.74 -14.02 2.96
C PHE A 24 12.27 -15.47 3.14
N PRO A 25 12.40 -16.34 2.11
CA PRO A 25 11.84 -17.69 2.15
C PRO A 25 12.54 -18.62 3.14
N TRP A 26 13.79 -18.32 3.50
CA TRP A 26 14.59 -19.07 4.48
C TRP A 26 14.40 -18.60 5.93
N LEU A 27 13.56 -17.59 6.17
CA LEU A 27 13.25 -17.10 7.53
C LEU A 27 11.83 -17.53 7.93
N SER A 28 11.61 -17.71 9.24
CA SER A 28 10.26 -17.89 9.78
C SER A 28 9.45 -16.60 9.68
N VAL A 29 8.15 -16.66 9.97
CA VAL A 29 7.29 -15.48 10.09
C VAL A 29 7.87 -14.48 11.09
N LEU A 30 8.21 -14.97 12.29
CA LEU A 30 8.80 -14.16 13.35
C LEU A 30 10.09 -13.48 12.90
N GLU A 31 11.00 -14.21 12.27
CA GLU A 31 12.27 -13.66 11.80
C GLU A 31 12.07 -12.67 10.64
N ASN A 32 11.11 -12.90 9.75
CA ASN A 32 10.74 -11.95 8.70
C ASN A 32 10.27 -10.62 9.28
N VAL A 33 9.40 -10.65 10.29
CA VAL A 33 8.86 -9.44 10.92
C VAL A 33 9.94 -8.69 11.70
N LYS A 34 10.81 -9.42 12.42
CA LYS A 34 11.95 -8.83 13.17
C LYS A 34 13.04 -8.25 12.27
N PHE A 35 13.16 -8.74 11.04
CA PHE A 35 14.28 -8.43 10.17
C PHE A 35 14.53 -6.91 10.01
N GLY A 36 13.48 -6.13 9.76
CA GLY A 36 13.58 -4.67 9.63
C GLY A 36 14.07 -3.98 10.92
N LEU A 37 13.59 -4.45 12.08
CA LEU A 37 14.00 -3.93 13.39
C LEU A 37 15.45 -4.30 13.73
N LYS A 38 15.89 -5.50 13.31
CA LYS A 38 17.27 -5.94 13.46
C LYS A 38 18.23 -5.05 12.67
N LEU A 39 17.86 -4.68 11.44
CA LEU A 39 18.64 -3.75 10.62
C LEU A 39 18.67 -2.33 11.20
N ALA A 40 17.58 -1.91 11.86
CA ALA A 40 17.50 -0.63 12.54
C ALA A 40 18.25 -0.58 13.89
N GLY A 41 18.88 -1.68 14.33
CA GLY A 41 19.66 -1.74 15.57
C GLY A 41 18.82 -1.77 16.85
N VAL A 42 17.52 -2.08 16.76
CA VAL A 42 16.62 -2.17 17.93
C VAL A 42 17.07 -3.30 18.87
N PRO A 43 16.97 -3.19 20.20
CA PRO A 43 17.34 -4.27 21.11
C PRO A 43 16.53 -5.56 20.88
N LYS A 44 17.16 -6.74 21.05
CA LYS A 44 16.52 -8.05 20.77
C LYS A 44 15.18 -8.26 21.51
N SER A 45 15.08 -7.79 22.75
CA SER A 45 13.86 -7.88 23.54
C SER A 45 12.71 -7.10 22.90
N GLU A 46 12.98 -5.85 22.51
CA GLU A 46 12.02 -4.98 21.84
C GLU A 46 11.63 -5.50 20.45
N GLN A 47 12.60 -6.05 19.70
CA GLN A 47 12.32 -6.71 18.42
C GLN A 47 11.28 -7.83 18.59
N MET A 48 11.47 -8.68 19.61
CA MET A 48 10.59 -9.81 19.89
C MET A 48 9.19 -9.35 20.27
N GLN A 49 9.08 -8.39 21.19
CA GLN A 49 7.80 -7.84 21.64
C GLN A 49 7.03 -7.19 20.49
N ALA A 50 7.69 -6.35 19.70
CA ALA A 50 7.08 -5.70 18.55
C ALA A 50 6.61 -6.74 17.52
N ALA A 51 7.45 -7.74 17.20
CA ALA A 51 7.09 -8.76 16.22
C ALA A 51 5.90 -9.60 16.68
N ILE A 52 5.88 -10.08 17.93
CA ILE A 52 4.74 -10.84 18.47
C ILE A 52 3.46 -10.01 18.40
N ARG A 53 3.50 -8.75 18.83
CA ARG A 53 2.34 -7.85 18.79
C ARG A 53 1.74 -7.74 17.39
N PHE A 54 2.57 -7.50 16.37
CA PHE A 54 2.06 -7.34 15.01
C PHE A 54 1.68 -8.67 14.33
N ILE A 55 2.32 -9.78 14.70
CA ILE A 55 1.91 -11.12 14.26
C ILE A 55 0.53 -11.48 14.81
N ASP A 56 0.25 -11.11 16.05
CA ASP A 56 -1.05 -11.32 16.69
C ASP A 56 -2.14 -10.46 16.07
N MET A 57 -1.83 -9.19 15.80
CA MET A 57 -2.72 -8.26 15.10
C MET A 57 -3.15 -8.77 13.72
N VAL A 58 -2.26 -9.45 12.99
CA VAL A 58 -2.60 -10.06 11.69
C VAL A 58 -3.15 -11.49 11.81
N GLN A 59 -3.42 -11.96 13.03
CA GLN A 59 -3.97 -13.29 13.35
C GLN A 59 -3.11 -14.44 12.80
N LEU A 60 -1.79 -14.34 12.97
CA LEU A 60 -0.82 -15.37 12.57
C LEU A 60 0.02 -15.91 13.72
N SER A 61 -0.40 -15.72 14.98
CA SER A 61 0.32 -16.18 16.17
C SER A 61 0.65 -17.67 16.15
N LYS A 62 -0.27 -18.50 15.62
CA LYS A 62 -0.05 -19.97 15.47
C LYS A 62 1.00 -20.35 14.41
N PHE A 63 1.36 -19.42 13.54
CA PHE A 63 2.31 -19.61 12.44
C PHE A 63 3.60 -18.81 12.63
N ALA A 64 3.84 -18.27 13.83
CA ALA A 64 5.02 -17.43 14.12
C ALA A 64 6.35 -18.15 13.79
N ASP A 65 6.41 -19.46 14.04
CA ASP A 65 7.58 -20.29 13.78
C ASP A 65 7.56 -20.98 12.41
N SER A 66 6.46 -20.85 11.65
CA SER A 66 6.37 -21.41 10.30
C SER A 66 7.23 -20.64 9.31
N PHE A 67 7.75 -21.34 8.32
CA PHE A 67 8.48 -20.74 7.21
C PHE A 67 7.52 -20.21 6.13
N ILE A 68 7.97 -19.20 5.39
CA ILE A 68 7.15 -18.51 4.38
C ILE A 68 6.60 -19.45 3.30
N TYR A 69 7.36 -20.46 2.91
CA TYR A 69 6.89 -21.43 1.89
C TYR A 69 5.72 -22.31 2.36
N GLN A 70 5.48 -22.40 3.68
CA GLN A 70 4.36 -23.15 4.25
C GLN A 70 3.06 -22.33 4.28
N LEU A 71 3.12 -21.05 3.92
CA LEU A 71 2.01 -20.11 4.03
C LEU A 71 1.26 -19.94 2.69
N SER A 72 -0.05 -19.74 2.77
CA SER A 72 -0.85 -19.33 1.61
C SER A 72 -0.48 -17.92 1.14
N GLY A 73 -0.88 -17.54 -0.07
CA GLY A 73 -0.63 -16.19 -0.62
C GLY A 73 -1.12 -15.08 0.31
N GLY A 74 -2.37 -15.18 0.79
CA GLY A 74 -2.93 -14.21 1.73
C GLY A 74 -2.27 -14.20 3.11
N MET A 75 -1.75 -15.34 3.59
CA MET A 75 -0.93 -15.37 4.81
C MET A 75 0.40 -14.64 4.58
N LYS A 76 1.06 -14.83 3.43
CA LYS A 76 2.29 -14.09 3.08
C LYS A 76 2.02 -12.58 3.01
N GLN A 77 0.89 -12.17 2.46
CA GLN A 77 0.46 -10.77 2.45
C GLN A 77 0.39 -10.18 3.86
N ARG A 78 -0.26 -10.90 4.78
CA ARG A 78 -0.38 -10.54 6.19
C ARG A 78 0.97 -10.40 6.89
N VAL A 79 1.89 -11.33 6.63
CA VAL A 79 3.27 -11.24 7.17
C VAL A 79 3.99 -10.01 6.63
N ALA A 80 3.82 -9.66 5.35
CA ALA A 80 4.41 -8.45 4.77
C ALA A 80 3.88 -7.17 5.43
N ILE A 81 2.57 -7.10 5.71
CA ILE A 81 1.93 -6.01 6.44
C ILE A 81 2.45 -5.94 7.89
N ALA A 82 2.52 -7.07 8.60
CA ALA A 82 3.05 -7.11 9.96
C ALA A 82 4.50 -6.62 10.03
N ARG A 83 5.36 -7.05 9.09
CA ARG A 83 6.75 -6.59 8.96
C ARG A 83 6.85 -5.09 8.71
N ALA A 84 6.01 -4.58 7.81
CA ALA A 84 5.93 -3.17 7.50
C ALA A 84 5.56 -2.31 8.72
N LEU A 85 4.54 -2.74 9.47
CA LEU A 85 4.04 -2.03 10.63
C LEU A 85 4.98 -2.13 11.83
N ALA A 86 5.70 -3.25 11.98
CA ALA A 86 6.69 -3.43 13.02
C ALA A 86 7.76 -2.34 13.01
N MET A 87 8.16 -1.87 11.83
CA MET A 87 9.11 -0.76 11.67
C MET A 87 8.54 0.62 12.08
N ASN A 88 7.28 0.68 12.48
CA ASN A 88 6.59 1.88 12.93
C ASN A 88 6.69 3.09 11.97
N PRO A 89 6.47 2.92 10.65
CA PRO A 89 6.64 3.99 9.67
C PRO A 89 5.66 5.15 9.91
N ASP A 90 6.00 6.36 9.50
CA ASP A 90 5.06 7.50 9.51
C ASP A 90 4.04 7.39 8.37
N ILE A 91 4.50 6.91 7.20
CA ILE A 91 3.66 6.64 6.03
C ILE A 91 3.85 5.20 5.57
N LEU A 92 2.73 4.51 5.37
CA LEU A 92 2.68 3.22 4.70
C LEU A 92 2.12 3.41 3.28
N LEU A 93 2.92 3.04 2.29
CA LEU A 93 2.58 3.06 0.86
C LEU A 93 2.33 1.63 0.42
N MET A 94 1.20 1.36 -0.24
CA MET A 94 0.87 0.03 -0.72
C MET A 94 0.43 0.07 -2.18
N ASP A 95 1.04 -0.76 -3.02
CA ASP A 95 0.66 -0.88 -4.43
C ASP A 95 -0.11 -2.19 -4.65
N GLU A 96 -1.39 -2.07 -4.98
CA GLU A 96 -2.33 -3.19 -5.21
C GLU A 96 -2.28 -4.27 -4.08
N PRO A 97 -2.47 -3.87 -2.80
CA PRO A 97 -2.23 -4.75 -1.65
C PRO A 97 -3.21 -5.91 -1.49
N PHE A 98 -4.26 -6.00 -2.31
CA PHE A 98 -5.30 -7.03 -2.18
C PHE A 98 -5.56 -7.80 -3.49
N ALA A 99 -4.88 -7.45 -4.58
CA ALA A 99 -5.16 -7.98 -5.91
C ALA A 99 -4.93 -9.50 -6.04
N ALA A 100 -4.00 -10.06 -5.25
CA ALA A 100 -3.62 -11.47 -5.30
C ALA A 100 -4.32 -12.35 -4.24
N VAL A 101 -5.34 -11.82 -3.57
CA VAL A 101 -5.98 -12.45 -2.41
C VAL A 101 -7.42 -12.83 -2.73
N ASP A 102 -7.87 -13.99 -2.25
CA ASP A 102 -9.26 -14.42 -2.37
C ASP A 102 -10.21 -13.48 -1.60
N MET A 103 -11.49 -13.48 -1.97
CA MET A 103 -12.48 -12.55 -1.43
C MET A 103 -12.61 -12.61 0.10
N GLN A 104 -12.58 -13.81 0.71
CA GLN A 104 -12.74 -13.97 2.15
C GLN A 104 -11.54 -13.41 2.90
N THR A 105 -10.32 -13.79 2.48
CA THR A 105 -9.09 -13.30 3.09
C THR A 105 -8.92 -11.79 2.87
N ARG A 106 -9.40 -11.26 1.74
CA ARG A 106 -9.39 -9.82 1.45
C ARG A 106 -10.23 -9.02 2.43
N GLU A 107 -11.47 -9.41 2.69
CA GLU A 107 -12.32 -8.73 3.68
C GLU A 107 -11.68 -8.72 5.08
N MET A 108 -11.06 -9.84 5.45
CA MET A 108 -10.34 -9.92 6.72
C MET A 108 -9.15 -8.95 6.78
N LEU A 109 -8.39 -8.86 5.68
CA LEU A 109 -7.28 -7.92 5.53
C LEU A 109 -7.73 -6.46 5.58
N HIS A 110 -8.86 -6.12 4.95
CA HIS A 110 -9.46 -4.79 5.01
C HIS A 110 -9.75 -4.38 6.45
N ASN A 111 -10.45 -5.24 7.20
CA ASN A 111 -10.79 -5.00 8.60
C ASN A 111 -9.54 -4.86 9.47
N GLN A 112 -8.51 -5.69 9.24
CA GLN A 112 -7.23 -5.55 9.92
C GLN A 112 -6.56 -4.21 9.62
N LEU A 113 -6.55 -3.78 8.36
CA LEU A 113 -5.94 -2.52 7.96
C LEU A 113 -6.65 -1.32 8.61
N LEU A 114 -7.98 -1.36 8.70
CA LEU A 114 -8.78 -0.36 9.40
C LEU A 114 -8.45 -0.33 10.89
N GLN A 115 -8.44 -1.48 11.56
CA GLN A 115 -8.08 -1.57 12.97
C GLN A 115 -6.66 -1.03 13.24
N ILE A 116 -5.69 -1.43 12.41
CA ILE A 116 -4.32 -0.90 12.44
C ILE A 116 -4.32 0.62 12.32
N HIS A 117 -5.04 1.17 11.34
CA HIS A 117 -5.12 2.60 11.13
C HIS A 117 -5.73 3.31 12.35
N GLU A 118 -6.78 2.74 12.93
CA GLU A 118 -7.45 3.29 14.11
C GLU A 118 -6.55 3.30 15.34
N GLU A 119 -5.82 2.21 15.60
CA GLU A 119 -4.91 2.08 16.74
C GLU A 119 -3.64 2.93 16.58
N THR A 120 -3.05 2.94 15.38
CA THR A 120 -1.71 3.53 15.16
C THR A 120 -1.76 4.96 14.63
N LYS A 121 -2.92 5.40 14.11
CA LYS A 121 -3.15 6.71 13.46
C LYS A 121 -2.10 7.06 12.39
N LYS A 122 -1.50 6.04 11.76
CA LYS A 122 -0.50 6.23 10.70
C LYS A 122 -1.16 6.63 9.40
N THR A 123 -0.43 7.38 8.57
CA THR A 123 -0.90 7.72 7.23
C THR A 123 -0.70 6.51 6.32
N ILE A 124 -1.80 6.01 5.76
CA ILE A 124 -1.78 4.91 4.79
C ILE A 124 -2.21 5.48 3.44
N LEU A 125 -1.40 5.23 2.41
CA LEU A 125 -1.74 5.51 1.02
C LEU A 125 -1.65 4.20 0.26
N PHE A 126 -2.74 3.78 -0.36
CA PHE A 126 -2.73 2.62 -1.23
C PHE A 126 -3.25 2.97 -2.62
N VAL A 127 -2.75 2.26 -3.62
CA VAL A 127 -3.20 2.32 -5.01
C VAL A 127 -3.95 1.04 -5.30
N THR A 128 -5.15 1.17 -5.87
CA THR A 128 -6.00 0.05 -6.27
C THR A 128 -6.79 0.43 -7.53
N HIS A 129 -7.03 -0.56 -8.38
CA HIS A 129 -7.98 -0.47 -9.51
C HIS A 129 -9.40 -0.91 -9.12
N ASN A 130 -9.63 -1.37 -7.89
CA ASN A 130 -10.91 -1.84 -7.41
C ASN A 130 -11.67 -0.75 -6.65
N LEU A 131 -12.83 -0.35 -7.18
CA LEU A 131 -13.69 0.67 -6.58
C LEU A 131 -14.18 0.28 -5.17
N ASN A 132 -14.47 -1.00 -4.93
CA ASN A 132 -14.96 -1.45 -3.61
C ASN A 132 -13.89 -1.29 -2.53
N GLU A 133 -12.62 -1.54 -2.85
CA GLU A 133 -11.49 -1.34 -1.92
C GLU A 133 -11.31 0.14 -1.59
N ALA A 134 -11.40 0.99 -2.60
CA ALA A 134 -11.36 2.44 -2.44
C ALA A 134 -12.50 2.94 -1.53
N LEU A 135 -13.73 2.50 -1.77
CA LEU A 135 -14.88 2.91 -0.96
C LEU A 135 -14.86 2.36 0.47
N ALA A 136 -14.38 1.13 0.67
CA ALA A 136 -14.35 0.50 1.99
C ALA A 136 -13.26 1.09 2.91
N LEU A 137 -12.09 1.44 2.36
CA LEU A 137 -10.92 1.83 3.15
C LEU A 137 -10.57 3.33 3.04
N GLY A 138 -11.05 4.00 2.00
CA GLY A 138 -10.63 5.35 1.65
C GLY A 138 -11.33 6.42 2.48
N THR A 139 -10.56 7.14 3.30
CA THR A 139 -11.02 8.42 3.88
C THR A 139 -11.00 9.56 2.84
N ARG A 140 -10.08 9.47 1.87
CA ARG A 140 -9.92 10.42 0.77
C ARG A 140 -9.60 9.64 -0.50
N LEU A 141 -10.32 9.96 -1.58
CA LEU A 141 -10.19 9.30 -2.87
C LEU A 141 -9.59 10.25 -3.90
N ILE A 142 -8.58 9.77 -4.62
CA ILE A 142 -7.95 10.47 -5.73
C ILE A 142 -8.10 9.57 -6.95
N VAL A 143 -8.88 10.01 -7.93
CA VAL A 143 -9.05 9.29 -9.19
C VAL A 143 -7.96 9.72 -10.16
N LEU A 144 -7.12 8.77 -10.56
CA LEU A 144 -6.13 8.98 -11.60
C LEU A 144 -6.74 8.57 -12.94
N SER A 145 -7.00 9.56 -13.81
CA SER A 145 -7.42 9.30 -15.18
C SER A 145 -6.20 9.33 -16.10
N PRO A 146 -6.12 8.44 -17.11
CA PRO A 146 -5.12 8.56 -18.15
C PRO A 146 -5.21 9.96 -18.74
N ARG A 147 -4.12 10.72 -18.69
CA ARG A 147 -4.02 11.96 -19.45
C ARG A 147 -4.14 11.55 -20.90
N GLN A 148 -5.30 11.83 -21.53
CA GLN A 148 -5.43 11.68 -22.97
C GLN A 148 -4.29 12.48 -23.57
N ARG A 149 -3.42 11.83 -24.36
CA ARG A 149 -2.37 12.54 -25.07
C ARG A 149 -3.07 13.67 -25.82
N CYS A 150 -2.76 14.92 -25.48
CA CYS A 150 -3.04 16.03 -26.36
C CYS A 150 -2.54 15.59 -27.73
N GLY A 151 -3.44 15.49 -28.71
CA GLY A 151 -3.06 15.16 -30.07
C GLY A 151 -1.90 16.05 -30.49
N LYS A 152 -0.96 15.51 -31.28
CA LYS A 152 0.09 16.33 -31.89
C LYS A 152 -0.55 17.62 -32.42
N PRO A 153 0.06 18.81 -32.24
CA PRO A 153 -0.52 20.03 -32.76
C PRO A 153 -0.70 19.84 -34.27
N THR A 154 -1.93 19.66 -34.72
CA THR A 154 -2.25 19.73 -36.14
C THR A 154 -2.03 21.17 -36.51
N ASN A 155 -1.00 21.38 -37.34
CA ASN A 155 -0.62 22.69 -37.84
C ASN A 155 -1.77 23.19 -38.74
N HIS A 156 -2.77 23.84 -38.14
CA HIS A 156 -3.85 24.48 -38.86
C HIS A 156 -3.35 25.81 -39.41
N ARG A 157 -2.52 25.76 -40.45
CA ARG A 157 -2.46 26.85 -41.41
C ARG A 157 -3.59 26.61 -42.40
N ASN A 158 -4.57 27.51 -42.32
CA ASN A 158 -5.66 27.74 -43.27
C ASN A 158 -6.81 26.73 -43.20
N GLN A 159 -7.85 27.07 -42.44
CA GLN A 159 -9.24 26.95 -42.89
C GLN A 159 -10.14 27.79 -41.98
N GLU A 160 -10.96 28.61 -42.62
CA GLU A 160 -11.89 29.57 -42.03
C GLU A 160 -12.84 28.90 -41.04
N ALA A 161 -13.28 29.71 -40.06
CA ALA A 161 -14.14 29.32 -38.97
C ALA A 161 -15.49 28.76 -39.50
N ASP A 162 -15.66 27.44 -39.41
CA ASP A 162 -16.94 26.77 -39.60
C ASP A 162 -17.81 26.94 -38.33
N PRO A 163 -18.93 27.68 -38.39
CA PRO A 163 -19.77 27.98 -37.23
C PRO A 163 -20.55 26.76 -36.69
N GLU A 164 -20.56 25.61 -37.38
CA GLU A 164 -21.24 24.41 -36.87
C GLU A 164 -20.47 23.68 -35.75
N ARG A 165 -19.15 23.90 -35.63
CA ARG A 165 -18.31 23.19 -34.64
C ARG A 165 -18.61 23.59 -33.19
N ALA A 166 -19.13 24.80 -32.97
CA ALA A 166 -19.50 25.32 -31.66
C ALA A 166 -20.73 24.63 -31.04
N ARG A 167 -21.61 24.00 -31.85
CA ARG A 167 -22.84 23.35 -31.35
C ARG A 167 -22.63 21.96 -30.78
N ARG A 168 -21.48 21.31 -31.03
CA ARG A 168 -21.23 19.91 -30.61
C ARG A 168 -20.59 19.77 -29.23
N GLY A 169 -20.45 20.85 -28.45
CA GLY A 169 -19.91 20.78 -27.10
C GLY A 169 -18.52 20.12 -27.03
N VAL A 170 -17.75 20.19 -28.12
CA VAL A 170 -16.39 19.67 -28.13
C VAL A 170 -15.56 20.62 -27.28
N PRO A 171 -14.94 20.16 -26.18
CA PRO A 171 -14.13 21.04 -25.36
C PRO A 171 -12.99 21.61 -26.21
N ILE A 172 -12.91 22.94 -26.22
CA ILE A 172 -11.79 23.68 -26.76
C ILE A 172 -10.69 23.57 -25.70
N CYS A 173 -9.54 23.00 -26.07
CA CYS A 173 -8.31 23.09 -25.28
C CYS A 173 -7.61 24.43 -25.56
#